data_AF-A0A3D2N6D7-F1
#
_entry.id   AF-A0A3D2N6D7-F1
#
_cell.length_a   1.000
_cell.length_b   1.000
_cell.length_c   1.000
_cell.angle_alpha   90.00
_cell.angle_beta   90.00
_cell.angle_gamma   90.00
#
_symmetry.space_group_name_H-M   'P 1'
#
loop_
_entity.id
_entity.type
_entity.pdbx_description
1 polymer ?
#
loop_
_entity_poly.entity_id
_entity_poly.type
_entity_poly.pdbx_seq_one_letter_code
_entity_poly.pdbx_strand_id
1 'polypeptide(L)'
;MEEVNKANKNEKKSRRIKLIKDKGTDFSMRILAFIVAVISWFIMSITQFPTINKTITGVHVDFSMNGTTAEEKGLAALNYKDITVDVEIKGMNYEIGTYTENDLIATVNLDDVTKEGTYSLDIDVKSSHSTDRCTVVSVSPSKVEVDFDRITQKTIEVTPEAPLITAHDGYTLKETSVSPKEITVEGPKNALDQISRVTARIAKSKKLGEDETIAADDIVFYDDDDKKLDTSKFTVKDSEAFNVNFVIYKKKQLDLKVNVTGAPDGFDTASLPLKLSQDSVSVITPHLDEPESEEVTLGNIALNSINLTKTFTFNIPLSTGEINTSGNDTVVVSFDGKGYKSATFTLDADNIELKGAPQSFVSEVDNARLPNVVLYGPEDVIDSLTDDDIHATVLLSDVKSTGSYTKEAKIYAEGQNKVWCFGTNEVQVTVSVSKTSDDSSEADSSAAE
;
A
#
# COMPACT_ATOMS: atom_id res chain seq x y z
N MET A 1 91.62 64.89 -83.15
CA MET A 1 92.29 65.43 -84.35
C MET A 1 91.93 64.48 -85.47
N GLU A 2 91.25 64.85 -86.54
CA GLU A 2 90.96 66.17 -87.10
C GLU A 2 89.86 65.95 -88.14
N GLU A 3 89.03 66.97 -88.31
CA GLU A 3 88.02 67.11 -89.36
C GLU A 3 88.59 66.89 -90.79
N VAL A 4 87.73 66.53 -91.75
CA VAL A 4 87.15 67.47 -92.74
C VAL A 4 86.52 66.67 -93.89
N ASN A 5 85.19 66.63 -93.90
CA ASN A 5 84.26 67.04 -94.96
C ASN A 5 84.67 66.97 -96.46
N LYS A 6 83.88 66.26 -97.29
CA LYS A 6 83.16 66.87 -98.44
C LYS A 6 82.06 65.98 -99.05
N ALA A 7 80.85 66.54 -99.01
CA ALA A 7 79.63 66.41 -99.80
C ALA A 7 79.58 65.50 -101.07
N ASN A 8 78.45 64.76 -101.23
CA ASN A 8 77.45 65.06 -102.29
C ASN A 8 76.11 64.27 -102.18
N LYS A 9 75.02 65.04 -102.07
CA LYS A 9 73.77 65.04 -102.88
C LYS A 9 72.86 63.78 -103.02
N ASN A 10 71.67 63.92 -102.42
CA ASN A 10 70.29 63.56 -102.84
C ASN A 10 70.03 62.37 -103.80
N GLU A 11 69.09 61.49 -103.42
CA GLU A 11 67.71 61.50 -103.98
C GLU A 11 66.74 60.56 -103.24
N LYS A 12 65.55 61.09 -102.89
CA LYS A 12 64.38 60.36 -102.36
C LYS A 12 63.53 59.83 -103.53
N LYS A 13 62.99 58.60 -103.42
CA LYS A 13 61.81 58.17 -104.18
C LYS A 13 60.76 57.53 -103.27
N SER A 14 59.60 58.19 -103.21
CA SER A 14 58.37 57.69 -102.61
C SER A 14 57.69 56.67 -103.54
N ARG A 15 57.00 55.69 -102.97
CA ARG A 15 56.01 54.87 -103.69
C ARG A 15 54.66 54.93 -102.99
N ARG A 16 53.64 55.14 -103.82
CA ARG A 16 52.26 55.52 -103.50
C ARG A 16 51.44 54.37 -102.93
N ILE A 17 50.46 54.81 -102.13
CA ILE A 17 49.32 54.10 -101.54
C ILE A 17 48.48 53.37 -102.60
N LYS A 18 47.97 52.18 -102.26
CA LYS A 18 46.73 51.64 -102.82
C LYS A 18 45.74 51.37 -101.67
N LEU A 19 44.65 52.13 -101.64
CA LEU A 19 43.43 51.76 -100.93
C LEU A 19 42.79 50.58 -101.67
N ILE A 20 42.58 49.47 -100.97
CA ILE A 20 41.64 48.43 -101.40
C ILE A 20 40.40 48.60 -100.53
N LYS A 21 39.37 49.19 -101.15
CA LYS A 21 37.99 49.15 -100.69
C LYS A 21 37.33 48.03 -101.48
N ASP A 22 37.10 46.90 -100.85
CA ASP A 22 36.12 45.93 -101.34
C ASP A 22 35.29 45.43 -100.16
N LYS A 23 33.98 45.50 -100.34
CA LYS A 23 32.96 45.33 -99.30
C LYS A 23 31.86 44.54 -99.97
N GLY A 24 31.77 43.24 -99.68
CA GLY A 24 30.64 42.45 -100.18
C GLY A 24 30.84 40.95 -100.25
N THR A 25 31.47 40.30 -99.25
CA THR A 25 31.31 38.85 -98.97
C THR A 25 32.02 38.41 -97.69
N ASP A 26 32.97 39.19 -97.18
CA ASP A 26 33.70 38.87 -95.95
C ASP A 26 32.86 38.91 -94.67
N PHE A 27 31.87 39.81 -94.57
CA PHE A 27 31.08 39.92 -93.34
C PHE A 27 30.16 38.71 -93.16
N SER A 28 29.49 38.25 -94.24
CA SER A 28 28.70 37.02 -94.23
C SER A 28 29.55 35.78 -93.96
N MET A 29 30.76 35.69 -94.52
CA MET A 29 31.66 34.55 -94.27
C MET A 29 32.22 34.55 -92.84
N ARG A 30 32.51 35.72 -92.26
CA ARG A 30 32.92 35.87 -90.86
C ARG A 30 31.78 35.56 -89.89
N ILE A 31 30.54 35.96 -90.22
CA ILE A 31 29.34 35.58 -89.47
C ILE A 31 29.11 34.08 -89.55
N LEU A 32 29.22 33.47 -90.74
CA LEU A 32 29.08 32.03 -90.91
C LEU A 32 30.17 31.27 -90.14
N ALA A 33 31.43 31.70 -90.20
CA ALA A 33 32.52 31.13 -89.43
C ALA A 33 32.30 31.28 -87.91
N PHE A 34 31.74 32.41 -87.46
CA PHE A 34 31.37 32.63 -86.06
C PHE A 34 30.21 31.72 -85.64
N ILE A 35 29.17 31.57 -86.46
CA ILE A 35 28.05 30.65 -86.20
C ILE A 35 28.55 29.21 -86.14
N VAL A 36 29.39 28.77 -87.09
CA VAL A 36 29.98 27.44 -87.09
C VAL A 36 30.89 27.24 -85.89
N ALA A 37 31.66 28.26 -85.47
CA ALA A 37 32.46 28.20 -84.26
C ALA A 37 31.59 28.11 -82.99
N VAL A 38 30.48 28.84 -82.91
CA VAL A 38 29.51 28.76 -81.80
C VAL A 38 28.83 27.39 -81.77
N ILE A 39 28.41 26.85 -82.92
CA ILE A 39 27.82 25.51 -83.03
C ILE A 39 28.87 24.46 -82.65
N SER A 40 30.11 24.58 -83.14
CA SER A 40 31.20 23.64 -82.80
C SER A 40 31.57 23.73 -81.32
N TRP A 41 31.55 24.92 -80.73
CA TRP A 41 31.74 25.14 -79.30
C TRP A 41 30.60 24.54 -78.48
N PHE A 42 29.34 24.70 -78.91
CA PHE A 42 28.18 24.04 -78.30
C PHE A 42 28.30 22.51 -78.40
N ILE A 43 28.68 21.97 -79.56
CA ILE A 43 28.89 20.53 -79.76
C ILE A 43 30.02 20.03 -78.85
N MET A 44 31.17 20.73 -78.77
CA MET A 44 32.25 20.38 -77.84
C MET A 44 31.81 20.47 -76.38
N SER A 45 31.08 21.51 -76.01
CA SER A 45 30.60 21.73 -74.64
C SER A 45 29.61 20.64 -74.20
N ILE A 46 28.75 20.17 -75.12
CA ILE A 46 27.79 19.09 -74.84
C ILE A 46 28.49 17.72 -74.81
N THR A 47 29.53 17.51 -75.64
CA THR A 47 30.19 16.19 -75.78
C THR A 47 31.32 15.93 -74.78
N GLN A 48 32.04 16.95 -74.30
CA GLN A 48 33.20 16.78 -73.42
C GLN A 48 32.85 16.80 -71.91
N PHE A 49 31.73 17.41 -71.51
CA PHE A 49 31.25 17.44 -70.12
C PHE A 49 29.73 17.28 -70.03
N PRO A 50 29.15 16.15 -70.49
CA PRO A 50 27.70 15.97 -70.51
C PRO A 50 27.08 15.92 -69.11
N THR A 51 27.85 15.51 -68.09
CA THR A 51 27.38 15.34 -66.73
C THR A 51 27.80 16.49 -65.81
N ILE A 52 26.87 16.99 -65.01
CA ILE A 52 27.13 17.96 -63.94
C ILE A 52 26.97 17.28 -62.58
N ASN A 53 27.63 17.83 -61.54
CA ASN A 53 27.31 17.52 -60.16
C ASN A 53 26.39 18.63 -59.62
N LYS A 54 25.31 18.24 -58.95
CA LYS A 54 24.37 19.18 -58.33
C LYS A 54 24.09 18.73 -56.90
N THR A 55 24.18 19.67 -55.96
CA THR A 55 23.78 19.45 -54.57
C THR A 55 22.34 19.94 -54.40
N ILE A 56 21.48 19.06 -53.92
CA ILE A 56 20.09 19.36 -53.56
C ILE A 56 20.02 19.27 -52.04
N THR A 57 19.72 20.40 -51.41
CA THR A 57 19.67 20.51 -49.95
C THR A 57 18.25 20.34 -49.45
N GLY A 58 18.08 19.81 -48.24
CA GLY A 58 16.78 19.77 -47.58
C GLY A 58 15.84 18.66 -48.06
N VAL A 59 16.36 17.58 -48.67
CA VAL A 59 15.54 16.44 -49.08
C VAL A 59 14.95 15.76 -47.85
N HIS A 60 13.63 15.68 -47.76
CA HIS A 60 12.94 15.04 -46.64
C HIS A 60 13.11 13.53 -46.69
N VAL A 61 13.47 12.93 -45.55
CA VAL A 61 13.61 11.48 -45.43
C VAL A 61 12.25 10.88 -45.07
N ASP A 62 11.72 10.07 -45.97
CA ASP A 62 10.53 9.26 -45.75
C ASP A 62 10.87 8.05 -44.87
N PHE A 63 10.44 8.11 -43.62
CA PHE A 63 10.56 7.02 -42.66
C PHE A 63 9.24 6.23 -42.63
N SER A 64 9.24 5.08 -43.29
CA SER A 64 8.10 4.17 -43.32
C SER A 64 8.48 2.80 -42.77
N MET A 65 7.72 2.32 -41.79
CA MET A 65 7.88 0.96 -41.25
C MET A 65 7.07 -0.09 -42.02
N ASN A 66 6.23 0.34 -42.97
CA ASN A 66 5.30 -0.55 -43.67
C ASN A 66 6.05 -1.64 -44.46
N GLY A 67 5.72 -2.91 -44.20
CA GLY A 67 6.31 -4.06 -44.88
C GLY A 67 7.73 -4.41 -44.44
N THR A 68 8.18 -3.88 -43.30
CA THR A 68 9.51 -4.17 -42.74
C THR A 68 9.44 -5.29 -41.70
N THR A 69 10.56 -5.99 -41.49
CA THR A 69 10.67 -7.00 -40.41
C THR A 69 10.45 -6.39 -39.02
N ALA A 70 10.74 -5.10 -38.84
CA ALA A 70 10.50 -4.39 -37.59
C ALA A 70 9.00 -4.28 -37.28
N GLU A 71 8.18 -3.92 -38.27
CA GLU A 71 6.71 -3.87 -38.14
C GLU A 71 6.13 -5.26 -37.88
N GLU A 72 6.55 -6.28 -38.64
CA GLU A 72 6.09 -7.67 -38.44
C GLU A 72 6.37 -8.19 -37.02
N LYS A 73 7.44 -7.70 -36.38
CA LYS A 73 7.84 -8.06 -35.01
C LYS A 73 7.24 -7.15 -33.93
N GLY A 74 6.40 -6.19 -34.31
CA GLY A 74 5.74 -5.24 -33.42
C GLY A 74 6.68 -4.24 -32.76
N LEU A 75 7.80 -3.90 -33.42
CA LEU A 75 8.70 -2.85 -32.98
C LEU A 75 8.16 -1.49 -33.42
N ALA A 76 8.30 -0.49 -32.56
CA ALA A 76 8.04 0.90 -32.85
C ALA A 76 9.36 1.68 -32.89
N ALA A 77 9.49 2.59 -33.85
CA ALA A 77 10.58 3.55 -33.87
C ALA A 77 10.33 4.64 -32.83
N LEU A 78 11.31 4.88 -31.97
CA LEU A 78 11.33 5.88 -30.92
C LEU A 78 12.34 6.97 -31.26
N ASN A 79 12.12 8.18 -30.74
CA ASN A 79 13.03 9.31 -30.87
C ASN A 79 13.37 9.75 -32.31
N TYR A 80 12.58 9.34 -33.32
CA TYR A 80 12.76 9.85 -34.68
C TYR A 80 12.16 11.26 -34.79
N LYS A 81 12.90 12.18 -35.41
CA LYS A 81 12.43 13.53 -35.75
C LYS A 81 12.43 13.67 -37.27
N ASP A 82 11.79 14.71 -37.79
CA ASP A 82 11.90 15.07 -39.21
C ASP A 82 13.37 15.26 -39.58
N ILE A 83 13.88 14.39 -40.44
CA ILE A 83 15.26 14.41 -40.92
C ILE A 83 15.26 14.95 -42.34
N THR A 84 16.21 15.84 -42.60
CA THR A 84 16.53 16.30 -43.94
C THR A 84 17.98 15.96 -44.28
N VAL A 85 18.23 15.60 -45.53
CA VAL A 85 19.57 15.28 -46.03
C VAL A 85 19.92 16.14 -47.24
N ASP A 86 21.21 16.42 -47.36
CA ASP A 86 21.80 17.04 -48.53
C ASP A 86 22.35 15.96 -49.45
N VAL A 87 21.91 15.97 -50.71
CA VAL A 87 22.23 14.93 -51.69
C VAL A 87 23.01 15.54 -52.84
N GLU A 88 24.21 15.02 -53.07
CA GLU A 88 24.97 15.30 -54.28
C GLU A 88 24.63 14.26 -55.35
N ILE A 89 24.15 14.73 -56.49
CA ILE A 89 23.81 13.90 -57.63
C ILE A 89 24.66 14.23 -58.86
N LYS A 90 24.96 13.21 -59.67
CA LYS A 90 25.68 13.33 -60.93
C LYS A 90 24.86 12.74 -62.07
N GLY A 91 24.63 13.54 -63.11
CA GLY A 91 23.76 13.17 -64.22
C GLY A 91 23.88 14.17 -65.35
N MET A 92 23.21 13.91 -66.48
CA MET A 92 23.27 14.81 -67.62
C MET A 92 22.57 16.13 -67.29
N ASN A 93 23.16 17.27 -67.68
CA ASN A 93 22.64 18.60 -67.31
C ASN A 93 21.18 18.82 -67.75
N TYR A 94 20.77 18.26 -68.89
CA TYR A 94 19.39 18.36 -69.37
C TYR A 94 18.40 17.47 -68.59
N GLU A 95 18.89 16.48 -67.83
CA GLU A 95 18.07 15.59 -66.99
C GLU A 95 17.95 16.16 -65.58
N ILE A 96 19.09 16.47 -64.94
CA ILE A 96 19.12 16.83 -63.50
C ILE A 96 19.21 18.34 -63.22
N GLY A 97 19.35 19.18 -64.26
CA GLY A 97 19.52 20.63 -64.10
C GLY A 97 18.35 21.30 -63.38
N THR A 98 17.13 20.79 -63.56
CA THR A 98 15.91 21.31 -62.91
C THR A 98 15.48 20.56 -61.66
N TYR A 99 16.20 19.50 -61.27
CA TYR A 99 15.83 18.71 -60.08
C TYR A 99 15.79 19.57 -58.82
N THR A 100 14.81 19.30 -57.99
CA THR A 100 14.54 19.90 -56.68
C THR A 100 14.47 18.81 -55.61
N GLU A 101 14.22 19.20 -54.36
CA GLU A 101 14.03 18.26 -53.24
C GLU A 101 12.92 17.23 -53.50
N ASN A 102 11.87 17.60 -54.24
CA ASN A 102 10.74 16.71 -54.55
C ASN A 102 11.05 15.68 -55.66
N ASP A 103 12.16 15.85 -56.37
CA ASP A 103 12.61 14.93 -57.42
C ASP A 103 13.47 13.79 -56.85
N LEU A 104 13.75 13.82 -55.55
CA LEU A 104 14.49 12.80 -54.82
C LEU A 104 13.62 12.18 -53.72
N ILE A 105 13.72 10.88 -53.57
CA ILE A 105 13.08 10.11 -52.50
C ILE A 105 14.21 9.56 -51.63
N ALA A 106 14.32 10.07 -50.41
CA ALA A 106 15.22 9.53 -49.40
C ALA A 106 14.43 8.61 -48.46
N THR A 107 14.90 7.38 -48.26
CA THR A 107 14.28 6.37 -47.38
C THR A 107 15.31 5.80 -46.43
N VAL A 108 14.89 5.38 -45.25
CA VAL A 108 15.77 4.69 -44.29
C VAL A 108 15.72 3.18 -44.51
N ASN A 109 16.88 2.53 -44.58
CA ASN A 109 16.95 1.07 -44.66
C ASN A 109 16.71 0.46 -43.26
N LEU A 110 15.71 -0.41 -43.14
CA LEU A 110 15.28 -1.05 -41.89
C LEU A 110 15.55 -2.57 -41.85
N ASP A 111 16.27 -3.12 -42.83
CA ASP A 111 16.48 -4.57 -42.98
C ASP A 111 17.21 -5.20 -41.78
N ASP A 112 18.11 -4.44 -41.14
CA ASP A 112 18.88 -4.90 -39.97
C ASP A 112 18.08 -4.86 -38.65
N VAL A 113 16.92 -4.20 -38.64
CA VAL A 113 16.11 -3.98 -37.43
C VAL A 113 15.25 -5.22 -37.15
N THR A 114 15.83 -6.16 -36.39
CA THR A 114 15.20 -7.46 -36.12
C THR A 114 14.85 -7.70 -34.65
N LYS A 115 15.30 -6.83 -33.74
CA LYS A 115 15.10 -6.92 -32.28
C LYS A 115 15.17 -5.52 -31.65
N GLU A 116 14.78 -5.40 -30.38
CA GLU A 116 14.87 -4.14 -29.65
C GLU A 116 16.34 -3.64 -29.57
N GLY A 117 16.55 -2.32 -29.66
CA GLY A 117 17.87 -1.70 -29.56
C GLY A 117 18.02 -0.41 -30.39
N THR A 118 19.18 0.23 -30.25
CA THR A 118 19.57 1.42 -31.01
C THR A 118 20.32 1.01 -32.28
N TYR A 119 19.88 1.53 -33.43
CA TYR A 119 20.49 1.21 -34.72
C TYR A 119 20.96 2.48 -35.44
N SER A 120 22.13 2.40 -36.08
CA SER A 120 22.61 3.41 -37.01
C SER A 120 22.29 2.97 -38.43
N LEU A 121 21.20 3.50 -38.98
CA LEU A 121 20.59 3.06 -40.22
C LEU A 121 21.07 3.92 -41.39
N ASP A 122 21.30 3.29 -42.53
CA ASP A 122 21.71 3.96 -43.76
C ASP A 122 20.52 4.65 -44.45
N ILE A 123 20.78 5.84 -45.00
CA ILE A 123 19.79 6.61 -45.78
C ILE A 123 20.04 6.35 -47.26
N ASP A 124 19.09 5.68 -47.90
CA ASP A 124 19.09 5.41 -49.33
C ASP A 124 18.34 6.50 -50.08
N VAL A 125 18.98 7.08 -51.10
CA VAL A 125 18.36 8.11 -51.94
C VAL A 125 18.22 7.61 -53.37
N LYS A 126 17.03 7.78 -53.95
CA LYS A 126 16.72 7.43 -55.34
C LYS A 126 16.02 8.59 -56.03
N SER A 127 16.18 8.70 -57.34
CA SER A 127 15.38 9.62 -58.14
C SER A 127 13.93 9.15 -58.17
N SER A 128 12.97 10.07 -58.08
CA SER A 128 11.55 9.76 -58.29
C SER A 128 11.22 9.47 -59.77
N HIS A 129 12.12 9.83 -60.69
CA HIS A 129 11.99 9.61 -62.13
C HIS A 129 12.64 8.28 -62.54
N SER A 130 11.81 7.30 -62.95
CA SER A 130 12.26 5.93 -63.26
C SER A 130 13.11 5.79 -64.53
N THR A 131 13.16 6.83 -65.36
CA THR A 131 13.85 6.84 -66.66
C THR A 131 15.22 7.52 -66.64
N ASP A 132 15.58 8.17 -65.53
CA ASP A 132 16.67 9.14 -65.52
C ASP A 132 17.99 8.48 -65.08
N ARG A 133 19.08 8.80 -65.78
CA ARG A 133 20.41 8.21 -65.53
C ARG A 133 21.20 9.09 -64.57
N CYS A 134 20.63 9.28 -63.39
CA CYS A 134 21.23 10.01 -62.29
C CYS A 134 21.94 9.03 -61.33
N THR A 135 23.14 9.38 -60.89
CA THR A 135 23.88 8.63 -59.86
C THR A 135 24.02 9.49 -58.62
N VAL A 136 23.64 8.96 -57.45
CA VAL A 136 23.91 9.60 -56.18
C VAL A 136 25.40 9.48 -55.86
N VAL A 137 26.05 10.62 -55.62
CA VAL A 137 27.49 10.73 -55.33
C VAL A 137 27.72 10.68 -53.82
N SER A 138 26.93 11.43 -53.05
CA SER A 138 26.99 11.44 -51.59
C SER A 138 25.69 11.91 -50.96
N VAL A 139 25.43 11.45 -49.74
CA VAL A 139 24.32 11.88 -48.90
C VAL A 139 24.88 12.33 -47.56
N SER A 140 24.46 13.50 -47.08
CA SER A 140 24.93 14.07 -45.81
C SER A 140 23.76 14.59 -44.96
N PRO A 141 23.54 14.05 -43.75
CA PRO A 141 24.17 12.86 -43.17
C PRO A 141 23.78 11.58 -43.93
N SER A 142 24.68 10.59 -44.00
CA SER A 142 24.41 9.30 -44.67
C SER A 142 23.74 8.27 -43.76
N LYS A 143 23.69 8.52 -42.45
CA LYS A 143 23.13 7.62 -41.44
C LYS A 143 22.28 8.39 -40.43
N VAL A 144 21.30 7.70 -39.86
CA VAL A 144 20.47 8.19 -38.75
C VAL A 144 20.50 7.17 -37.60
N GLU A 145 20.53 7.67 -36.37
CA GLU A 145 20.36 6.84 -35.18
C GLU A 145 18.89 6.80 -34.77
N VAL A 146 18.31 5.60 -34.69
CA VAL A 146 16.91 5.39 -34.31
C VAL A 146 16.83 4.26 -33.28
N ASP A 147 16.04 4.48 -32.24
CA ASP A 147 15.76 3.49 -31.20
C ASP A 147 14.54 2.68 -31.58
N PHE A 148 14.59 1.35 -31.45
CA PHE A 148 13.44 0.47 -31.66
C PHE A 148 13.11 -0.30 -30.40
N ASP A 149 11.85 -0.28 -30.01
CA ASP A 149 11.32 -1.04 -28.88
C ASP A 149 9.89 -1.48 -29.14
N ARG A 150 9.41 -2.47 -28.38
CA ARG A 150 8.01 -2.87 -28.39
C ARG A 150 7.19 -1.93 -27.52
N ILE A 151 6.08 -1.45 -28.05
CA ILE A 151 5.07 -0.78 -27.22
C ILE A 151 4.26 -1.86 -26.53
N THR A 152 4.27 -1.83 -25.20
CA THR A 152 3.52 -2.78 -24.37
C THR A 152 2.83 -2.05 -23.24
N GLN A 153 2.00 -2.79 -22.49
CA GLN A 153 1.32 -2.31 -21.31
C GLN A 153 1.84 -3.05 -20.08
N LYS A 154 1.96 -2.34 -18.97
CA LYS A 154 2.34 -2.90 -17.66
C LYS A 154 1.39 -2.37 -16.60
N THR A 155 0.76 -3.28 -15.88
CA THR A 155 -0.07 -2.98 -14.70
C THR A 155 0.78 -3.14 -13.45
N ILE A 156 0.74 -2.15 -12.57
CA ILE A 156 1.63 -2.05 -11.41
C ILE A 156 0.80 -1.65 -10.18
N GLU A 157 1.07 -2.25 -9.03
CA GLU A 157 0.43 -1.87 -7.78
C GLU A 157 0.90 -0.48 -7.34
N VAL A 158 -0.05 0.35 -6.92
CA VAL A 158 0.19 1.67 -6.38
C VAL A 158 0.21 1.59 -4.87
N THR A 159 1.22 2.20 -4.26
CA THR A 159 1.36 2.27 -2.80
C THR A 159 1.20 3.70 -2.30
N PRO A 160 0.65 3.94 -1.11
CA PRO A 160 0.53 5.31 -0.59
C PRO A 160 1.88 5.85 -0.11
N GLU A 161 2.22 7.10 -0.46
CA GLU A 161 3.39 7.82 0.05
C GLU A 161 2.93 9.14 0.71
N ALA A 162 2.74 9.13 2.02
CA ALA A 162 2.22 10.27 2.78
C ALA A 162 3.04 10.55 4.06
N PRO A 163 4.34 10.87 3.95
CA PRO A 163 5.26 10.94 5.10
C PRO A 163 4.94 12.05 6.10
N LEU A 164 4.15 13.05 5.72
CA LEU A 164 3.78 14.19 6.56
C LEU A 164 2.36 14.10 7.14
N ILE A 165 1.66 12.98 6.88
CA ILE A 165 0.36 12.66 7.47
C ILE A 165 0.60 11.85 8.74
N THR A 166 0.06 12.33 9.85
CA THR A 166 0.24 11.70 11.17
C THR A 166 -1.09 11.68 11.93
N ALA A 167 -1.21 10.86 12.97
CA ALA A 167 -2.36 10.90 13.86
C ALA A 167 -2.18 11.97 14.95
N HIS A 168 -3.28 12.51 15.47
CA HIS A 168 -3.27 13.34 16.68
C HIS A 168 -2.78 12.56 17.91
N ASP A 169 -2.36 13.27 18.95
CA ASP A 169 -2.02 12.66 20.24
C ASP A 169 -3.27 11.93 20.79
N GLY A 170 -3.07 10.72 21.32
CA GLY A 170 -4.18 9.85 21.70
C GLY A 170 -4.76 9.01 20.55
N TYR A 171 -4.31 9.20 19.31
CA TYR A 171 -4.72 8.40 18.15
C TYR A 171 -3.54 7.64 17.53
N THR A 172 -3.86 6.69 16.66
CA THR A 172 -2.92 5.83 15.95
C THR A 172 -3.38 5.70 14.50
N LEU A 173 -2.47 5.98 13.55
CA LEU A 173 -2.71 5.67 12.15
C LEU A 173 -2.53 4.16 11.96
N LYS A 174 -3.64 3.44 11.80
CA LYS A 174 -3.68 1.97 11.81
C LYS A 174 -3.41 1.37 10.44
N GLU A 175 -3.97 1.97 9.41
CA GLU A 175 -3.84 1.51 8.02
C GLU A 175 -3.83 2.69 7.07
N THR A 176 -3.09 2.56 5.98
CA THR A 176 -3.09 3.50 4.88
C THR A 176 -3.18 2.69 3.59
N SER A 177 -4.18 2.99 2.78
CA SER A 177 -4.42 2.29 1.50
C SER A 177 -4.70 3.31 0.40
N VAL A 178 -4.58 2.87 -0.85
CA VAL A 178 -4.87 3.70 -2.02
C VAL A 178 -5.96 3.06 -2.86
N SER A 179 -6.80 3.89 -3.48
CA SER A 179 -7.81 3.49 -4.45
C SER A 179 -7.76 4.42 -5.67
N PRO A 180 -7.61 3.89 -6.90
CA PRO A 180 -7.42 2.46 -7.22
C PRO A 180 -6.07 1.92 -6.73
N LYS A 181 -5.99 0.59 -6.55
CA LYS A 181 -4.77 -0.11 -6.07
C LYS A 181 -3.76 -0.41 -7.16
N GLU A 182 -4.16 -0.33 -8.41
CA GLU A 182 -3.32 -0.65 -9.55
C GLU A 182 -3.38 0.49 -10.56
N ILE A 183 -2.31 0.61 -11.34
CA ILE A 183 -2.22 1.55 -12.46
C ILE A 183 -1.66 0.86 -13.68
N THR A 184 -2.23 1.14 -14.84
CA THR A 184 -1.80 0.62 -16.13
C THR A 184 -1.10 1.72 -16.92
N VAL A 185 0.13 1.44 -17.32
CA VAL A 185 0.97 2.31 -18.14
C VAL A 185 1.30 1.65 -19.48
N GLU A 186 1.36 2.45 -20.54
CA GLU A 186 1.72 2.01 -21.89
C GLU A 186 2.94 2.77 -22.40
N GLY A 187 3.89 2.06 -22.99
CA GLY A 187 5.10 2.65 -23.52
C GLY A 187 6.13 1.62 -23.98
N PRO A 188 7.35 2.07 -24.32
CA PRO A 188 8.47 1.21 -24.66
C PRO A 188 8.75 0.20 -23.54
N LYS A 189 8.88 -1.08 -23.89
CA LYS A 189 9.13 -2.14 -22.92
C LYS A 189 10.32 -1.84 -22.02
N ASN A 190 11.44 -1.34 -22.56
CA ASN A 190 12.62 -1.03 -21.76
C ASN A 190 12.34 0.10 -20.74
N ALA A 191 11.50 1.07 -21.07
CA ALA A 191 11.12 2.13 -20.12
C ALA A 191 10.17 1.59 -19.04
N LEU A 192 9.24 0.71 -19.39
CA LEU A 192 8.32 0.10 -18.43
C LEU A 192 9.03 -0.90 -17.50
N ASP A 193 10.03 -1.61 -18.00
CA ASP A 193 10.83 -2.57 -17.21
C ASP A 193 11.67 -1.87 -16.14
N GLN A 194 12.00 -0.58 -16.31
CA GLN A 194 12.67 0.22 -15.27
C GLN A 194 11.75 0.58 -14.10
N ILE A 195 10.43 0.48 -14.25
CA ILE A 195 9.49 0.81 -13.17
C ILE A 195 9.48 -0.32 -12.15
N SER A 196 9.99 -0.02 -10.96
CA SER A 196 10.03 -0.92 -9.81
C SER A 196 8.84 -0.68 -8.87
N ARG A 197 8.58 0.60 -8.55
CA ARG A 197 7.55 0.99 -7.58
C ARG A 197 6.78 2.21 -8.06
N VAL A 198 5.48 2.23 -7.78
CA VAL A 198 4.61 3.38 -8.05
C VAL A 198 3.95 3.82 -6.75
N THR A 199 3.93 5.13 -6.51
CA THR A 199 3.32 5.70 -5.31
C THR A 199 2.31 6.78 -5.62
N ALA A 200 1.19 6.76 -4.90
CA ALA A 200 0.27 7.87 -4.79
C ALA A 200 0.73 8.78 -3.66
N ARG A 201 1.28 9.94 -4.01
CA ARG A 201 2.01 10.79 -3.08
C ARG A 201 1.16 11.95 -2.58
N ILE A 202 1.27 12.21 -1.28
CA ILE A 202 0.65 13.34 -0.60
C ILE A 202 1.75 14.14 0.09
N ALA A 203 1.99 15.35 -0.40
CA ALA A 203 3.03 16.25 0.09
C ALA A 203 2.54 17.18 1.21
N LYS A 204 1.22 17.37 1.36
CA LYS A 204 0.68 18.21 2.44
C LYS A 204 0.91 17.56 3.81
N SER A 205 1.17 18.40 4.81
CA SER A 205 1.21 17.96 6.20
C SER A 205 -0.16 18.12 6.84
N LYS A 206 -0.63 17.07 7.54
CA LYS A 206 -1.89 17.09 8.28
C LYS A 206 -1.85 16.10 9.44
N LYS A 207 -2.50 16.47 10.55
CA LYS A 207 -2.79 15.56 11.66
C LYS A 207 -4.24 15.09 11.54
N LEU A 208 -4.46 13.79 11.70
CA LEU A 208 -5.77 13.15 11.57
C LEU A 208 -6.28 12.71 12.94
N GLY A 209 -7.54 13.03 13.24
CA GLY A 209 -8.26 12.58 14.43
C GLY A 209 -9.37 11.57 14.11
N GLU A 210 -9.65 11.36 12.82
CA GLU A 210 -10.68 10.47 12.31
C GLU A 210 -10.25 9.91 10.95
N ASP A 211 -10.96 8.89 10.49
CA ASP A 211 -10.76 8.32 9.15
C ASP A 211 -10.92 9.41 8.09
N GLU A 212 -9.95 9.51 7.19
CA GLU A 212 -9.99 10.52 6.15
C GLU A 212 -9.48 9.96 4.83
N THR A 213 -10.17 10.33 3.75
CA THR A 213 -9.71 10.08 2.38
C THR A 213 -9.18 11.36 1.78
N ILE A 214 -7.96 11.30 1.24
CA ILE A 214 -7.27 12.44 0.63
C ILE A 214 -6.86 12.07 -0.79
N ALA A 215 -7.21 12.91 -1.76
CA ALA A 215 -6.69 12.79 -3.12
C ALA A 215 -5.17 12.97 -3.15
N ALA A 216 -4.46 12.10 -3.88
CA ALA A 216 -3.04 12.21 -4.11
C ALA A 216 -2.71 13.47 -4.93
N ASP A 217 -1.60 14.12 -4.59
CA ASP A 217 -1.11 15.30 -5.31
C ASP A 217 -0.51 14.90 -6.66
N ASP A 218 0.25 13.80 -6.68
CA ASP A 218 0.89 13.23 -7.86
C ASP A 218 1.06 11.71 -7.76
N ILE A 219 1.21 11.06 -8.92
CA ILE A 219 1.68 9.68 -9.04
C ILE A 219 3.15 9.70 -9.42
N VAL A 220 3.98 9.07 -8.60
CA VAL A 220 5.43 9.04 -8.78
C VAL A 220 5.88 7.62 -9.08
N PHE A 221 6.69 7.48 -10.13
CA PHE A 221 7.28 6.22 -10.57
C PHE A 221 8.74 6.19 -10.14
N TYR A 222 9.17 5.07 -9.57
CA TYR A 222 10.54 4.85 -9.09
C TYR A 222 11.18 3.65 -9.77
N ASP A 223 12.49 3.73 -9.97
CA ASP A 223 13.33 2.60 -10.37
C ASP A 223 13.75 1.73 -9.17
N ASP A 224 14.52 0.68 -9.43
CA ASP A 224 15.03 -0.25 -8.41
C ASP A 224 15.96 0.43 -7.38
N ASP A 225 16.52 1.60 -7.72
CA ASP A 225 17.38 2.41 -6.85
C ASP A 225 16.61 3.51 -6.09
N ASP A 226 15.26 3.43 -6.06
CA ASP A 226 14.35 4.42 -5.46
C ASP A 226 14.47 5.84 -6.05
N LYS A 227 14.96 5.96 -7.29
CA LYS A 227 15.06 7.24 -8.00
C LYS A 227 13.82 7.47 -8.85
N LYS A 228 13.37 8.73 -8.87
CA LYS A 228 12.22 9.16 -9.68
C LYS A 228 12.52 8.96 -11.17
N LEU A 229 11.63 8.24 -11.85
CA LEU A 229 11.64 8.04 -13.28
C LEU A 229 11.02 9.21 -14.03
N ASP A 230 11.50 9.41 -15.25
CA ASP A 230 10.93 10.36 -16.20
C ASP A 230 9.70 9.75 -16.87
N THR A 231 8.53 10.31 -16.59
CA THR A 231 7.24 9.84 -17.11
C THR A 231 6.99 10.26 -18.56
N SER A 232 7.84 11.09 -19.18
CA SER A 232 7.68 11.49 -20.59
C SER A 232 7.80 10.33 -21.57
N LYS A 233 8.38 9.20 -21.15
CA LYS A 233 8.63 8.01 -21.97
C LYS A 233 7.45 7.05 -22.05
N PHE A 234 6.41 7.21 -21.24
CA PHE A 234 5.25 6.33 -21.20
C PHE A 234 3.97 7.11 -20.86
N THR A 235 2.82 6.53 -21.18
CA THR A 235 1.50 7.14 -20.94
C THR A 235 0.74 6.34 -19.90
N VAL A 236 0.21 7.01 -18.89
CA VAL A 236 -0.74 6.43 -17.94
C VAL A 236 -2.10 6.28 -18.64
N LYS A 237 -2.66 5.07 -18.65
CA LYS A 237 -3.96 4.80 -19.29
C LYS A 237 -5.14 5.08 -18.36
N ASP A 238 -4.94 4.97 -17.06
CA ASP A 238 -5.97 5.24 -16.08
C ASP A 238 -6.14 6.75 -15.87
N SER A 239 -7.37 7.22 -16.06
CA SER A 239 -7.75 8.62 -15.88
C SER A 239 -8.39 8.91 -14.54
N GLU A 240 -8.47 7.91 -13.66
CA GLU A 240 -9.07 8.03 -12.35
C GLU A 240 -8.14 8.76 -11.37
N ALA A 241 -8.72 9.60 -10.52
CA ALA A 241 -7.98 10.22 -9.43
C ALA A 241 -7.67 9.17 -8.35
N PHE A 242 -6.41 9.11 -7.93
CA PHE A 242 -5.98 8.24 -6.84
C PHE A 242 -6.27 8.89 -5.50
N ASN A 243 -6.98 8.16 -4.64
CA ASN A 243 -7.34 8.58 -3.30
C ASN A 243 -6.62 7.69 -2.29
N VAL A 244 -5.97 8.31 -1.32
CA VAL A 244 -5.34 7.62 -0.19
C VAL A 244 -6.29 7.67 0.99
N ASN A 245 -6.69 6.50 1.48
CA ASN A 245 -7.54 6.34 2.65
C ASN A 245 -6.68 6.07 3.89
N PHE A 246 -6.90 6.86 4.93
CA PHE A 246 -6.23 6.75 6.22
C PHE A 246 -7.23 6.26 7.26
N VAL A 247 -6.91 5.16 7.93
CA VAL A 247 -7.73 4.58 9.00
C VAL A 247 -7.10 4.91 10.35
N ILE A 248 -7.84 5.63 11.18
CA ILE A 248 -7.41 6.14 12.48
C ILE A 248 -8.12 5.39 13.59
N TYR A 249 -7.34 4.91 14.56
CA TYR A 249 -7.84 4.29 15.78
C TYR A 249 -7.50 5.18 16.98
N LYS A 250 -8.38 5.25 17.97
CA LYS A 250 -8.15 5.95 19.23
C LYS A 250 -7.47 5.02 20.23
N LYS A 251 -6.53 5.55 21.01
CA LYS A 251 -5.92 4.84 22.15
C LYS A 251 -6.89 4.89 23.33
N LYS A 252 -7.12 3.75 23.96
CA LYS A 252 -8.03 3.58 25.09
C LYS A 252 -7.38 2.69 26.14
N GLN A 253 -7.60 3.00 27.40
CA GLN A 253 -7.12 2.22 28.54
C GLN A 253 -8.30 1.44 29.15
N LEU A 254 -8.14 0.14 29.31
CA LEU A 254 -9.10 -0.71 30.00
C LEU A 254 -8.59 -0.97 31.41
N ASP A 255 -9.30 -0.46 32.42
CA ASP A 255 -9.02 -0.72 33.82
C ASP A 255 -9.72 -2.00 34.24
N LEU A 256 -8.96 -3.00 34.68
CA LEU A 256 -9.43 -4.36 34.81
C LEU A 256 -9.88 -4.66 36.23
N LYS A 257 -11.05 -5.27 36.36
CA LYS A 257 -11.56 -5.77 37.64
C LYS A 257 -12.11 -7.18 37.54
N VAL A 258 -12.20 -7.83 38.69
CA VAL A 258 -12.91 -9.10 38.87
C VAL A 258 -13.95 -8.95 39.94
N ASN A 259 -15.09 -9.61 39.74
CA ASN A 259 -16.16 -9.62 40.72
C ASN A 259 -16.06 -10.88 41.56
N VAL A 260 -16.16 -10.72 42.88
CA VAL A 260 -16.22 -11.87 43.80
C VAL A 260 -17.68 -12.19 44.09
N THR A 261 -18.09 -13.44 43.86
CA THR A 261 -19.47 -13.90 44.05
C THR A 261 -19.58 -14.89 45.20
N GLY A 262 -20.79 -15.08 45.73
CA GLY A 262 -21.02 -16.02 46.83
C GLY A 262 -20.53 -15.54 48.20
N ALA A 263 -20.18 -14.26 48.33
CA ALA A 263 -19.84 -13.66 49.60
C ALA A 263 -21.05 -13.60 50.56
N PRO A 264 -20.87 -13.89 51.87
CA PRO A 264 -21.88 -13.63 52.89
C PRO A 264 -22.24 -12.15 53.00
N ASP A 265 -23.41 -11.86 53.55
CA ASP A 265 -23.86 -10.48 53.77
C ASP A 265 -22.88 -9.76 54.72
N GLY A 266 -22.45 -8.55 54.32
CA GLY A 266 -21.51 -7.74 55.10
C GLY A 266 -20.03 -8.08 54.92
N PHE A 267 -19.67 -9.09 54.12
CA PHE A 267 -18.27 -9.43 53.82
C PHE A 267 -17.55 -8.32 53.04
N ASP A 268 -16.35 -7.97 53.49
CA ASP A 268 -15.50 -6.96 52.85
C ASP A 268 -14.67 -7.58 51.72
N THR A 269 -15.20 -7.57 50.50
CA THR A 269 -14.49 -8.09 49.31
C THR A 269 -13.18 -7.37 49.01
N ALA A 270 -13.01 -6.11 49.43
CA ALA A 270 -11.77 -5.36 49.24
C ALA A 270 -10.66 -5.82 50.20
N SER A 271 -11.01 -6.57 51.26
CA SER A 271 -10.04 -7.18 52.16
C SER A 271 -9.35 -8.42 51.60
N LEU A 272 -9.77 -8.93 50.44
CA LEU A 272 -9.10 -10.05 49.80
C LEU A 272 -7.74 -9.59 49.27
N PRO A 273 -6.66 -10.36 49.45
CA PRO A 273 -5.32 -9.98 48.98
C PRO A 273 -5.17 -10.25 47.48
N LEU A 274 -6.12 -9.75 46.68
CA LEU A 274 -6.22 -9.99 45.25
C LEU A 274 -5.14 -9.20 44.49
N LYS A 275 -4.48 -9.88 43.56
CA LYS A 275 -3.47 -9.29 42.71
C LYS A 275 -3.65 -9.74 41.27
N LEU A 276 -3.86 -8.78 40.38
CA LEU A 276 -3.87 -8.99 38.94
C LEU A 276 -2.43 -8.97 38.43
N SER A 277 -2.14 -9.77 37.40
CA SER A 277 -0.86 -9.69 36.68
C SER A 277 -0.66 -8.33 36.00
N GLN A 278 -1.76 -7.65 35.68
CA GLN A 278 -1.83 -6.29 35.18
C GLN A 278 -3.19 -5.69 35.56
N ASP A 279 -3.18 -4.48 36.11
CA ASP A 279 -4.41 -3.80 36.57
C ASP A 279 -5.10 -3.03 35.44
N SER A 280 -4.37 -2.74 34.36
CA SER A 280 -4.89 -2.08 33.17
C SER A 280 -4.20 -2.56 31.90
N VAL A 281 -4.87 -2.35 30.77
CA VAL A 281 -4.40 -2.75 29.44
C VAL A 281 -4.64 -1.61 28.45
N SER A 282 -3.65 -1.32 27.61
CA SER A 282 -3.79 -0.36 26.51
C SER A 282 -4.32 -1.06 25.26
N VAL A 283 -5.40 -0.53 24.70
CA VAL A 283 -6.01 -0.98 23.44
C VAL A 283 -6.09 0.17 22.45
N ILE A 284 -6.22 -0.16 21.17
CA ILE A 284 -6.62 0.79 20.14
C ILE A 284 -8.00 0.39 19.61
N THR A 285 -8.89 1.36 19.46
CA THR A 285 -10.30 1.15 19.08
C THR A 285 -10.66 1.95 17.83
N PRO A 286 -11.46 1.39 16.90
CA PRO A 286 -12.06 2.17 15.81
C PRO A 286 -13.19 3.09 16.30
N HIS A 287 -13.66 2.93 17.54
CA HIS A 287 -14.76 3.72 18.11
C HIS A 287 -14.22 5.02 18.71
N LEU A 288 -14.09 6.06 17.88
CA LEU A 288 -13.40 7.30 18.24
C LEU A 288 -14.14 8.15 19.31
N ASP A 289 -15.44 7.94 19.44
CA ASP A 289 -16.32 8.65 20.39
C ASP A 289 -16.28 8.06 21.81
N GLU A 290 -15.66 6.88 21.99
CA GLU A 290 -15.56 6.23 23.30
C GLU A 290 -14.62 7.00 24.26
N PRO A 291 -14.81 6.86 25.58
CA PRO A 291 -13.92 7.49 26.56
C PRO A 291 -12.48 6.95 26.44
N GLU A 292 -11.51 7.75 26.88
CA GLU A 292 -10.08 7.35 26.90
C GLU A 292 -9.81 6.21 27.88
N SER A 293 -10.68 6.02 28.88
CA SER A 293 -10.59 4.95 29.87
C SER A 293 -11.96 4.29 30.11
N GLU A 294 -11.98 2.98 30.28
CA GLU A 294 -13.18 2.21 30.62
C GLU A 294 -12.85 1.13 31.67
N GLU A 295 -13.73 0.94 32.65
CA GLU A 295 -13.60 -0.14 33.62
C GLU A 295 -14.25 -1.42 33.10
N VAL A 296 -13.46 -2.49 33.01
CA VAL A 296 -13.83 -3.75 32.37
C VAL A 296 -13.80 -4.90 33.38
N THR A 297 -14.91 -5.62 33.48
CA THR A 297 -15.00 -6.82 34.32
C THR A 297 -14.51 -8.04 33.55
N LEU A 298 -13.40 -8.64 34.00
CA LEU A 298 -12.81 -9.86 33.41
C LEU A 298 -13.68 -11.10 33.64
N GLY A 299 -14.37 -11.17 34.78
CA GLY A 299 -15.23 -12.29 35.14
C GLY A 299 -15.56 -12.34 36.63
N ASN A 300 -16.18 -13.46 37.02
CA ASN A 300 -16.60 -13.72 38.38
C ASN A 300 -15.73 -14.82 39.01
N ILE A 301 -15.28 -14.60 40.25
CA ILE A 301 -14.59 -15.60 41.07
C ILE A 301 -15.48 -15.91 42.27
N ALA A 302 -15.87 -17.17 42.43
CA ALA A 302 -16.63 -17.59 43.61
C ALA A 302 -15.72 -17.56 44.85
N LEU A 303 -16.15 -16.90 45.92
CA LEU A 303 -15.38 -16.74 47.17
C LEU A 303 -14.96 -18.10 47.75
N ASN A 304 -15.85 -19.09 47.67
CA ASN A 304 -15.59 -20.45 48.14
C ASN A 304 -14.50 -21.20 47.36
N SER A 305 -14.07 -20.69 46.22
CA SER A 305 -13.04 -21.32 45.39
C SER A 305 -11.63 -20.78 45.65
N ILE A 306 -11.50 -19.77 46.51
CA ILE A 306 -10.26 -19.05 46.78
C ILE A 306 -9.50 -19.74 47.92
N ASN A 307 -8.41 -20.42 47.58
CA ASN A 307 -7.33 -20.74 48.52
C ASN A 307 -6.11 -19.91 48.09
N LEU A 308 -5.33 -19.37 49.02
CA LEU A 308 -4.24 -18.39 48.75
C LEU A 308 -3.18 -18.85 47.72
N THR A 309 -3.22 -20.12 47.30
CA THR A 309 -2.33 -20.71 46.29
C THR A 309 -2.93 -20.79 44.89
N LYS A 310 -4.26 -20.73 44.75
CA LYS A 310 -4.96 -20.91 43.49
C LYS A 310 -4.90 -19.63 42.66
N THR A 311 -4.71 -19.79 41.37
CA THR A 311 -4.76 -18.71 40.39
C THR A 311 -5.94 -18.89 39.46
N PHE A 312 -6.48 -17.77 38.96
CA PHE A 312 -7.52 -17.75 37.94
C PHE A 312 -7.00 -17.02 36.71
N THR A 313 -7.35 -17.48 35.52
CA THR A 313 -6.93 -16.84 34.27
C THR A 313 -8.16 -16.40 33.51
N PHE A 314 -8.20 -15.13 33.13
CA PHE A 314 -9.27 -14.55 32.34
C PHE A 314 -8.73 -13.99 31.04
N ASN A 315 -9.51 -14.11 29.97
CA ASN A 315 -9.26 -13.37 28.74
C ASN A 315 -9.71 -11.92 28.93
N ILE A 316 -8.99 -10.98 28.34
CA ILE A 316 -9.44 -9.59 28.32
C ILE A 316 -10.59 -9.47 27.32
N PRO A 317 -11.79 -9.05 27.75
CA PRO A 317 -12.91 -8.90 26.82
C PRO A 317 -12.69 -7.63 25.99
N LEU A 318 -12.55 -7.80 24.68
CA LEU A 318 -12.39 -6.71 23.72
C LEU A 318 -13.69 -6.52 22.93
N SER A 319 -14.05 -5.27 22.68
CA SER A 319 -15.16 -4.92 21.79
C SER A 319 -14.79 -5.17 20.32
N THR A 320 -15.79 -5.24 19.44
CA THR A 320 -15.58 -5.48 18.01
C THR A 320 -14.63 -4.44 17.41
N GLY A 321 -13.52 -4.91 16.82
CA GLY A 321 -12.52 -4.07 16.17
C GLY A 321 -11.44 -3.52 17.10
N GLU A 322 -11.56 -3.70 18.42
CA GLU A 322 -10.49 -3.32 19.36
C GLU A 322 -9.28 -4.25 19.22
N ILE A 323 -8.10 -3.68 19.33
CA ILE A 323 -6.83 -4.41 19.25
C ILE A 323 -6.04 -4.14 20.53
N ASN A 324 -5.67 -5.22 21.23
CA ASN A 324 -4.81 -5.16 22.38
C ASN A 324 -3.37 -4.80 21.98
N THR A 325 -2.82 -3.77 22.59
CA THR A 325 -1.45 -3.31 22.34
C THR A 325 -0.48 -3.61 23.50
N SER A 326 -0.99 -4.17 24.61
CA SER A 326 -0.18 -4.52 25.78
C SER A 326 0.68 -5.78 25.59
N GLY A 327 0.34 -6.64 24.62
CA GLY A 327 1.03 -7.89 24.34
C GLY A 327 0.56 -9.09 25.17
N ASN A 328 -0.33 -8.89 26.14
CA ASN A 328 -0.91 -9.97 26.97
C ASN A 328 -2.42 -10.03 26.78
N ASP A 329 -2.94 -11.11 26.20
CA ASP A 329 -4.39 -11.28 25.99
C ASP A 329 -5.13 -11.89 27.18
N THR A 330 -4.36 -12.31 28.20
CA THR A 330 -4.90 -12.90 29.42
C THR A 330 -4.36 -12.21 30.66
N VAL A 331 -5.16 -12.25 31.72
CA VAL A 331 -4.82 -11.70 33.03
C VAL A 331 -4.89 -12.83 34.03
N VAL A 332 -3.82 -13.00 34.80
CA VAL A 332 -3.75 -13.96 35.88
C VAL A 332 -4.09 -13.25 37.18
N VAL A 333 -5.12 -13.75 37.86
CA VAL A 333 -5.52 -13.33 39.20
C VAL A 333 -4.89 -14.29 40.20
N SER A 334 -4.14 -13.72 41.14
CA SER A 334 -3.48 -14.43 42.22
C SER A 334 -3.85 -13.80 43.56
N PHE A 335 -3.54 -14.48 44.65
CA PHE A 335 -3.81 -13.99 46.01
C PHE A 335 -2.50 -13.93 46.78
N ASP A 336 -2.12 -12.75 47.27
CA ASP A 336 -0.91 -12.58 48.09
C ASP A 336 -1.17 -13.11 49.51
N GLY A 337 -0.66 -14.31 49.79
CA GLY A 337 -0.84 -14.93 51.10
C GLY A 337 -0.13 -14.21 52.26
N LYS A 338 0.64 -13.14 52.02
CA LYS A 338 1.37 -12.45 53.08
C LYS A 338 0.41 -11.82 54.10
N GLY A 339 0.49 -12.28 55.35
CA GLY A 339 -0.37 -11.80 56.45
C GLY A 339 -1.74 -12.49 56.52
N TYR A 340 -1.96 -13.52 55.69
CA TYR A 340 -3.16 -14.36 55.70
C TYR A 340 -2.78 -15.79 56.01
N LYS A 341 -3.71 -16.54 56.60
CA LYS A 341 -3.57 -17.99 56.80
C LYS A 341 -4.91 -18.69 56.72
N SER A 342 -4.86 -20.02 56.82
CA SER A 342 -6.04 -20.85 57.02
C SER A 342 -5.99 -21.62 58.32
N ALA A 343 -7.18 -21.93 58.83
CA ALA A 343 -7.41 -22.88 59.91
C ALA A 343 -8.63 -23.73 59.59
N THR A 344 -8.73 -24.88 60.27
CA THR A 344 -9.83 -25.82 60.10
C THR A 344 -10.64 -25.90 61.38
N PHE A 345 -11.95 -25.74 61.24
CA PHE A 345 -12.91 -25.69 62.33
C PHE A 345 -13.97 -26.79 62.18
N THR A 346 -14.74 -27.00 63.25
CA THR A 346 -15.93 -27.86 63.25
C THR A 346 -17.15 -26.99 63.52
N LEU A 347 -18.11 -27.01 62.60
CA LEU A 347 -19.37 -26.28 62.75
C LEU A 347 -20.40 -27.17 63.47
N ASP A 348 -20.93 -26.69 64.58
CA ASP A 348 -21.99 -27.34 65.33
C ASP A 348 -23.37 -27.05 64.74
N ALA A 349 -24.29 -28.01 64.85
CA ALA A 349 -25.64 -27.88 64.30
C ALA A 349 -26.41 -26.67 64.86
N ASP A 350 -26.18 -26.34 66.14
CA ASP A 350 -26.81 -25.21 66.82
C ASP A 350 -26.42 -23.84 66.20
N ASN A 351 -25.29 -23.78 65.51
CA ASN A 351 -24.79 -22.58 64.83
C ASN A 351 -25.25 -22.49 63.35
N ILE A 352 -26.18 -23.36 62.91
CA ILE A 352 -26.73 -23.38 61.55
C ILE A 352 -28.11 -22.74 61.53
N GLU A 353 -28.21 -21.58 60.88
CA GLU A 353 -29.46 -20.87 60.68
C GLU A 353 -30.16 -21.29 59.37
N LEU A 354 -31.37 -21.84 59.48
CA LEU A 354 -32.22 -22.17 58.34
C LEU A 354 -33.06 -20.95 57.92
N LYS A 355 -32.79 -20.39 56.73
CA LYS A 355 -33.53 -19.23 56.19
C LYS A 355 -34.48 -19.61 55.07
N GLY A 356 -35.65 -18.98 55.07
CA GLY A 356 -36.64 -19.12 53.99
C GLY A 356 -37.39 -20.46 53.99
N ALA A 357 -37.47 -21.14 55.13
CA ALA A 357 -38.31 -22.32 55.30
C ALA A 357 -39.81 -21.96 55.11
N PRO A 358 -40.63 -22.81 54.46
CA PRO A 358 -42.05 -22.53 54.31
C PRO A 358 -42.78 -22.61 55.66
N GLN A 359 -43.64 -21.65 55.97
CA GLN A 359 -44.28 -21.52 57.30
C GLN A 359 -45.16 -22.72 57.72
N SER A 360 -45.58 -23.57 56.78
CA SER A 360 -46.39 -24.76 57.04
C SER A 360 -45.56 -26.02 57.40
N PHE A 361 -44.24 -25.93 57.39
CA PHE A 361 -43.34 -27.07 57.63
C PHE A 361 -42.35 -26.77 58.75
N VAL A 362 -41.95 -27.83 59.47
CA VAL A 362 -40.84 -27.82 60.42
C VAL A 362 -39.60 -28.31 59.69
N SER A 363 -38.50 -27.57 59.81
CA SER A 363 -37.21 -27.93 59.21
C SER A 363 -36.18 -28.16 60.31
N GLU A 364 -35.47 -29.28 60.26
CA GLU A 364 -34.45 -29.66 61.23
C GLU A 364 -33.16 -30.05 60.50
N VAL A 365 -32.01 -29.69 61.07
CA VAL A 365 -30.70 -30.09 60.55
C VAL A 365 -30.41 -31.51 61.03
N ASP A 366 -30.17 -32.43 60.11
CA ASP A 366 -29.94 -33.85 60.42
C ASP A 366 -28.49 -34.12 60.87
N ASN A 367 -27.55 -33.29 60.40
CA ASN A 367 -26.13 -33.42 60.76
C ASN A 367 -25.89 -32.89 62.18
N ALA A 368 -25.32 -33.73 63.06
CA ALA A 368 -24.92 -33.28 64.39
C ALA A 368 -23.78 -32.23 64.36
N ARG A 369 -22.83 -32.41 63.43
CA ARG A 369 -21.66 -31.53 63.23
C ARG A 369 -21.21 -31.58 61.77
N LEU A 370 -20.61 -30.50 61.29
CA LEU A 370 -19.96 -30.41 59.99
C LEU A 370 -18.44 -30.22 60.19
N PRO A 371 -17.63 -31.30 60.11
CA PRO A 371 -16.19 -31.21 60.31
C PRO A 371 -15.47 -30.70 59.06
N ASN A 372 -14.23 -30.28 59.23
CA ASN A 372 -13.32 -29.84 58.15
C ASN A 372 -13.73 -28.54 57.44
N VAL A 373 -14.34 -27.60 58.18
CA VAL A 373 -14.64 -26.27 57.68
C VAL A 373 -13.34 -25.48 57.58
N VAL A 374 -12.87 -25.22 56.36
CA VAL A 374 -11.62 -24.46 56.16
C VAL A 374 -11.95 -22.99 55.97
N LEU A 375 -11.44 -22.15 56.87
CA LEU A 375 -11.55 -20.70 56.80
C LEU A 375 -10.19 -20.07 56.47
N TYR A 376 -10.21 -19.00 55.69
CA TYR A 376 -9.07 -18.15 55.37
C TYR A 376 -9.36 -16.72 55.82
N GLY A 377 -8.32 -16.00 56.24
CA GLY A 377 -8.43 -14.61 56.68
C GLY A 377 -7.09 -14.06 57.17
N PRO A 378 -7.07 -12.80 57.63
CA PRO A 378 -5.90 -12.22 58.29
C PRO A 378 -5.41 -13.09 59.46
N GLU A 379 -4.10 -13.15 59.65
CA GLU A 379 -3.46 -14.04 60.62
C GLU A 379 -3.95 -13.82 62.07
N ASP A 380 -4.07 -12.56 62.48
CA ASP A 380 -4.56 -12.13 63.79
C ASP A 380 -6.02 -12.53 64.03
N VAL A 381 -6.86 -12.43 62.99
CA VAL A 381 -8.27 -12.81 63.07
C VAL A 381 -8.40 -14.32 63.19
N ILE A 382 -7.73 -15.09 62.31
CA ILE A 382 -7.83 -16.56 62.30
C ILE A 382 -7.33 -17.17 63.62
N ASP A 383 -6.29 -16.61 64.24
CA ASP A 383 -5.79 -17.09 65.55
C ASP A 383 -6.76 -16.87 66.71
N SER A 384 -7.65 -15.89 66.58
CA SER A 384 -8.62 -15.56 67.62
C SER A 384 -9.91 -16.37 67.55
N LEU A 385 -10.16 -17.04 66.42
CA LEU A 385 -11.40 -17.78 66.18
C LEU A 385 -11.43 -19.12 66.90
N THR A 386 -12.62 -19.49 67.35
CA THR A 386 -12.97 -20.78 67.93
C THR A 386 -14.11 -21.43 67.14
N ASP A 387 -14.37 -22.72 67.39
CA ASP A 387 -15.49 -23.43 66.73
C ASP A 387 -16.85 -22.76 67.01
N ASP A 388 -17.01 -22.14 68.18
CA ASP A 388 -18.24 -21.45 68.59
C ASP A 388 -18.52 -20.18 67.76
N ASP A 389 -17.47 -19.56 67.20
CA ASP A 389 -17.57 -18.34 66.39
C ASP A 389 -18.00 -18.64 64.92
N ILE A 390 -18.06 -19.92 64.56
CA ILE A 390 -18.36 -20.35 63.19
C ILE A 390 -19.85 -20.59 63.06
N HIS A 391 -20.47 -19.87 62.13
CA HIS A 391 -21.89 -19.98 61.83
C HIS A 391 -22.11 -20.32 60.37
N ALA A 392 -23.29 -20.83 60.07
CA ALA A 392 -23.71 -21.01 58.70
C ALA A 392 -25.17 -20.63 58.48
N THR A 393 -25.47 -20.20 57.26
CA THR A 393 -26.84 -20.04 56.79
C THR A 393 -27.14 -21.03 55.69
N VAL A 394 -28.26 -21.75 55.80
CA VAL A 394 -28.79 -22.62 54.75
C VAL A 394 -30.10 -22.04 54.23
N LEU A 395 -30.17 -21.81 52.92
CA LEU A 395 -31.37 -21.29 52.26
C LEU A 395 -32.27 -22.45 51.82
N LEU A 396 -33.53 -22.43 52.26
CA LEU A 396 -34.57 -23.43 51.96
C LEU A 396 -35.69 -22.88 51.06
N SER A 397 -35.52 -21.69 50.49
CA SER A 397 -36.58 -21.00 49.71
C SER A 397 -37.06 -21.76 48.48
N ASP A 398 -36.22 -22.64 47.93
CA ASP A 398 -36.51 -23.53 46.82
C ASP A 398 -37.22 -24.84 47.23
N VAL A 399 -37.23 -25.17 48.53
CA VAL A 399 -37.90 -26.37 49.04
C VAL A 399 -39.41 -26.15 49.11
N LYS A 400 -40.18 -27.01 48.43
CA LYS A 400 -41.66 -26.89 48.32
C LYS A 400 -42.43 -28.05 48.95
N SER A 401 -41.76 -29.14 49.29
CA SER A 401 -42.37 -30.37 49.79
C SER A 401 -41.61 -30.93 50.98
N THR A 402 -42.26 -31.82 51.73
CA THR A 402 -41.58 -32.60 52.78
C THR A 402 -40.57 -33.58 52.18
N GLY A 403 -39.48 -33.83 52.90
CA GLY A 403 -38.42 -34.74 52.46
C GLY A 403 -37.08 -34.39 53.12
N SER A 404 -36.06 -35.20 52.85
CA SER A 404 -34.68 -34.90 53.21
C SER A 404 -33.97 -34.27 52.02
N TYR A 405 -33.26 -33.18 52.26
CA TYR A 405 -32.59 -32.38 51.25
C TYR A 405 -31.13 -32.17 51.63
N THR A 406 -30.24 -32.26 50.65
CA THR A 406 -28.84 -31.84 50.79
C THR A 406 -28.72 -30.41 50.26
N LYS A 407 -28.26 -29.49 51.11
CA LYS A 407 -28.19 -28.06 50.82
C LYS A 407 -26.81 -27.52 51.13
N GLU A 408 -26.30 -26.65 50.27
CA GLU A 408 -25.06 -25.94 50.53
C GLU A 408 -25.27 -24.91 51.65
N ALA A 409 -24.37 -24.93 52.62
CA ALA A 409 -24.30 -24.00 53.73
C ALA A 409 -23.33 -22.86 53.41
N LYS A 410 -23.78 -21.62 53.58
CA LYS A 410 -22.93 -20.44 53.52
C LYS A 410 -22.31 -20.21 54.88
N ILE A 411 -21.03 -20.55 55.02
CA ILE A 411 -20.28 -20.43 56.28
C ILE A 411 -19.68 -19.03 56.40
N TYR A 412 -19.77 -18.45 57.60
CA TYR A 412 -19.14 -17.19 57.99
C TYR A 412 -18.72 -17.24 59.46
N ALA A 413 -17.82 -16.33 59.85
CA ALA A 413 -17.44 -16.15 61.26
C ALA A 413 -18.21 -14.96 61.83
N GLU A 414 -18.88 -15.14 62.97
CA GLU A 414 -19.67 -14.07 63.59
C GLU A 414 -18.76 -12.89 64.01
N GLY A 415 -19.21 -11.67 63.75
CA GLY A 415 -18.44 -10.45 64.06
C GLY A 415 -17.21 -10.21 63.15
N GLN A 416 -16.89 -11.13 62.23
CA GLN A 416 -15.73 -11.01 61.34
C GLN A 416 -16.16 -10.87 59.88
N ASN A 417 -15.81 -9.77 59.24
CA ASN A 417 -16.16 -9.50 57.84
C ASN A 417 -15.01 -9.71 56.84
N LYS A 418 -13.85 -10.22 57.29
CA LYS A 418 -12.64 -10.45 56.48
C LYS A 418 -12.24 -11.92 56.37
N VAL A 419 -13.10 -12.82 56.86
CA VAL A 419 -12.88 -14.26 56.88
C VAL A 419 -13.82 -14.91 55.88
N TRP A 420 -13.30 -15.84 55.08
CA TRP A 420 -14.10 -16.58 54.10
C TRP A 420 -13.86 -18.08 54.18
N CYS A 421 -14.88 -18.86 53.82
CA CYS A 421 -14.80 -20.30 53.76
C CYS A 421 -14.34 -20.78 52.39
N PHE A 422 -13.43 -21.75 52.37
CA PHE A 422 -13.00 -22.45 51.16
C PHE A 422 -13.69 -23.82 51.06
N GLY A 423 -14.16 -24.14 49.85
CA GLY A 423 -14.87 -25.38 49.54
C GLY A 423 -16.39 -25.26 49.64
N THR A 424 -17.06 -26.33 49.25
CA THR A 424 -18.51 -26.49 49.41
C THR A 424 -18.78 -27.28 50.68
N ASN A 425 -19.67 -26.77 51.53
CA ASN A 425 -20.07 -27.42 52.77
C ASN A 425 -21.54 -27.78 52.66
N GLU A 426 -21.87 -29.06 52.71
CA GLU A 426 -23.23 -29.55 52.53
C GLU A 426 -23.85 -29.98 53.86
N VAL A 427 -25.09 -29.57 54.09
CA VAL A 427 -25.89 -29.90 55.27
C VAL A 427 -27.13 -30.67 54.81
N GLN A 428 -27.43 -31.77 55.50
CA GLN A 428 -28.69 -32.49 55.35
C GLN A 428 -29.76 -31.85 56.23
N VAL A 429 -30.90 -31.55 55.63
CA VAL A 429 -32.04 -30.93 56.29
C VAL A 429 -33.28 -31.76 56.01
N THR A 430 -33.99 -32.15 57.05
CA THR A 430 -35.30 -32.80 56.95
C THR A 430 -36.41 -31.79 57.13
N VAL A 431 -37.33 -31.74 56.16
CA VAL A 431 -38.53 -30.91 56.18
C VAL A 431 -39.75 -31.80 56.38
N SER A 432 -40.51 -31.56 57.44
CA SER A 432 -41.68 -32.36 57.84
C SER A 432 -42.91 -31.49 58.15
N VAL A 433 -44.10 -32.09 58.14
CA VAL A 433 -45.35 -31.39 58.52
C VAL A 433 -45.34 -31.14 60.02
N SER A 434 -45.71 -29.93 60.45
CA SER A 434 -45.89 -29.64 61.88
C SER A 434 -46.94 -30.58 62.46
N LYS A 435 -46.57 -31.42 63.44
CA LYS A 435 -47.55 -32.21 64.20
C LYS A 435 -48.36 -31.26 65.09
N THR A 436 -49.53 -30.84 64.64
CA THR A 436 -50.55 -30.31 65.54
C THR A 436 -51.11 -31.49 66.33
N SER A 437 -50.89 -31.47 67.64
CA SER A 437 -51.55 -32.36 68.59
C SER A 437 -53.06 -32.10 68.57
N ASP A 438 -53.81 -33.05 68.03
CA ASP A 438 -55.17 -33.38 68.47
C ASP A 438 -55.39 -34.87 68.19
N ASP A 439 -54.93 -35.68 69.15
CA ASP A 439 -55.46 -37.02 69.37
C ASP A 439 -55.76 -37.14 70.87
N SER A 440 -56.93 -36.65 71.26
CA SER A 440 -57.60 -37.10 72.47
C SER A 440 -58.68 -38.09 72.05
N SER A 441 -58.27 -39.34 71.88
CA SER A 441 -59.18 -40.48 71.87
C SER A 441 -59.79 -40.64 73.27
N GLU A 442 -61.03 -40.20 73.45
CA GLU A 442 -61.88 -40.67 74.54
C GLU A 442 -62.71 -41.84 74.02
N ALA A 443 -62.35 -43.04 74.46
CA ALA A 443 -63.12 -44.24 74.23
C ALA A 443 -64.03 -44.52 75.44
N ASP A 444 -65.31 -44.70 75.12
CA ASP A 444 -66.26 -45.64 75.71
C ASP A 444 -67.11 -45.22 76.93
N SER A 445 -68.43 -45.08 76.72
CA SER A 445 -69.43 -45.84 77.50
C SER A 445 -70.86 -45.79 76.91
N SER A 446 -71.37 -46.98 76.58
CA SER A 446 -72.73 -47.51 76.79
C SER A 446 -73.98 -46.85 76.17
N ALA A 447 -74.56 -47.59 75.22
CA ALA A 447 -75.95 -48.08 75.10
C ALA A 447 -77.12 -47.53 75.97
N ALA A 448 -78.31 -47.61 75.34
CA ALA A 448 -79.70 -47.45 75.80
C ALA A 448 -80.24 -46.00 75.80
N GLU A 449 -81.37 -45.64 75.19
CA GLU A 449 -82.59 -46.36 74.71
C GLU A 449 -82.99 -45.95 73.29
#